data_AF-A0A4Y2CK29-F1
#
_entry.id   AF-A0A4Y2CK29-F1
#
_cell.length_a   1.000
_cell.length_b   1.000
_cell.length_c   1.000
_cell.angle_alpha   90.00
_cell.angle_beta   90.00
_cell.angle_gamma   90.00
#
_symmetry.space_group_name_H-M   'P 1'
#
loop_
_entity.id
_entity.type
_entity.pdbx_description
1 polymer ?
#
loop_
_entity_poly.entity_id
_entity_poly.type
_entity_poly.pdbx_seq_one_letter_code
_entity_poly.pdbx_strand_id
1 'polypeptide(L)'
;SPFLVEKALSNCVSETKSVKKLRCGDLQFKFETQKQRQKLAKLKSLANIPVSVNPHGSLNSSKGFISIGKLLNEPIEQITEDFTRQGVTHLRRITVWRDGQLLNT
;
A
#
# COMPACT_ATOMS: atom_id res chain seq x y z
N SER A 1 -15.39 -11.45 21.85
CA SER A 1 -14.30 -11.39 22.84
C SER A 1 -12.99 -11.10 22.12
N PRO A 2 -12.23 -10.05 22.50
CA PRO A 2 -10.96 -9.70 21.85
C PRO A 2 -9.93 -10.84 21.90
N PHE A 3 -9.89 -11.60 23.00
CA PHE A 3 -8.99 -12.73 23.19
C PHE A 3 -9.21 -13.88 22.19
N LEU A 4 -10.46 -14.15 21.80
CA LEU A 4 -10.76 -15.17 20.80
C LEU A 4 -10.27 -14.76 19.41
N VAL A 5 -10.40 -13.48 19.09
CA VAL A 5 -9.94 -12.93 17.81
C VAL A 5 -8.43 -13.02 17.73
N GLU A 6 -7.71 -12.57 18.77
CA GLU A 6 -6.25 -12.63 18.82
C GLU A 6 -5.72 -14.07 18.71
N LYS A 7 -6.31 -15.02 19.45
CA LYS A 7 -5.93 -16.43 19.38
C LYS A 7 -6.18 -17.05 18.01
N ALA A 8 -7.31 -16.73 17.38
CA ALA A 8 -7.61 -17.20 16.03
C ALA A 8 -6.66 -16.59 15.00
N LEU A 9 -6.31 -15.31 15.15
CA LEU A 9 -5.37 -14.63 14.27
C LEU A 9 -3.95 -15.19 14.39
N SER A 10 -3.47 -15.43 15.62
CA SER A 10 -2.15 -16.05 15.87
C SER A 10 -2.03 -17.43 15.19
N ASN A 11 -3.10 -18.23 15.21
CA ASN A 11 -3.13 -19.54 14.55
C ASN A 11 -3.20 -19.45 13.02
N CYS A 12 -3.99 -18.51 12.50
CA CYS A 12 -4.21 -18.40 11.05
C CYS A 12 -3.06 -17.69 10.34
N VAL A 13 -2.47 -16.68 10.96
CA VAL A 13 -1.57 -15.74 10.32
C VAL A 13 -0.30 -15.63 11.15
N SER A 14 0.83 -16.12 10.62
CA SER A 14 2.12 -15.89 11.24
C SER A 14 2.41 -14.37 11.28
N GLU A 15 3.01 -13.92 12.37
CA GLU A 15 3.39 -12.55 12.75
C GLU A 15 3.05 -11.45 11.71
N THR A 16 1.97 -10.71 11.99
CA THR A 16 1.57 -9.56 11.17
C THR A 16 2.22 -8.28 11.67
N LYS A 17 2.64 -7.39 10.77
CA LYS A 17 3.26 -6.11 11.15
C LYS A 17 2.34 -5.25 12.01
N SER A 18 1.05 -5.26 11.71
CA SER A 18 0.04 -4.52 12.47
C SER A 18 -1.35 -5.08 12.21
N VAL A 19 -2.16 -5.12 13.26
CA VAL A 19 -3.61 -5.33 13.19
C VAL A 19 -4.29 -4.12 13.80
N LYS A 20 -5.21 -3.50 13.07
CA LYS A 20 -5.93 -2.31 13.53
C LYS A 20 -7.42 -2.52 13.35
N LYS A 21 -8.19 -2.31 14.43
CA LYS A 21 -9.64 -2.22 14.34
C LYS A 21 -10.05 -0.86 13.75
N LEU A 22 -10.86 -0.88 12.71
CA LEU A 22 -11.43 0.32 12.10
C LEU A 22 -12.72 0.75 12.83
N ARG A 23 -13.11 2.01 12.65
CA ARG A 23 -14.36 2.55 13.22
C ARG A 23 -15.60 1.83 12.68
N CYS A 24 -15.54 1.29 11.46
CA CYS A 24 -16.60 0.46 10.87
C CYS A 24 -16.75 -0.92 11.53
N GLY A 25 -15.82 -1.32 12.41
CA GLY A 25 -15.81 -2.64 13.05
C GLY A 25 -14.90 -3.65 12.36
N ASP A 26 -14.45 -3.38 11.13
CA ASP A 26 -13.54 -4.24 10.39
C ASP A 26 -12.13 -4.28 10.98
N LEU A 27 -11.39 -5.34 10.67
CA LEU A 27 -9.99 -5.51 11.03
C LEU A 27 -9.10 -5.27 9.81
N GLN A 28 -8.19 -4.31 9.94
CA GLN A 28 -7.18 -4.01 8.94
C GLN A 28 -5.86 -4.69 9.31
N PHE A 29 -5.29 -5.41 8.35
CA PHE A 29 -4.01 -6.11 8.49
C PHE A 29 -2.94 -5.47 7.60
N LYS A 30 -1.77 -5.21 8.17
CA LYS A 30 -0.58 -4.81 7.42
C LYS A 30 0.40 -5.98 7.37
N PHE A 31 0.78 -6.35 6.15
CA PHE A 31 1.69 -7.46 5.87
C PHE A 31 2.94 -6.97 5.17
N GLU A 32 4.05 -7.66 5.38
CA GLU A 32 5.30 -7.43 4.65
C GLU A 32 5.44 -8.41 3.49
N THR A 33 5.06 -9.68 3.69
CA THR A 33 5.25 -10.73 2.69
C THR A 33 3.98 -11.04 1.90
N GLN A 34 4.14 -11.34 0.60
CA GLN A 34 3.03 -11.80 -0.25
C GLN A 34 2.43 -13.14 0.21
N LYS A 35 3.26 -14.07 0.71
CA LYS A 35 2.81 -15.38 1.23
C LYS A 35 1.77 -15.23 2.36
N GLN A 36 2.00 -14.29 3.28
CA GLN A 36 1.07 -14.01 4.39
C GLN A 36 -0.26 -13.45 3.86
N ARG A 37 -0.20 -12.49 2.92
CA ARG A 37 -1.39 -11.91 2.27
C ARG A 37 -2.22 -12.97 1.55
N GLN A 38 -1.57 -13.87 0.81
CA GLN A 38 -2.25 -14.95 0.10
C GLN A 38 -2.90 -15.96 1.08
N LYS A 39 -2.28 -16.22 2.23
CA LYS A 39 -2.87 -17.05 3.28
C LYS A 39 -4.12 -16.40 3.85
N LEU A 40 -4.06 -15.10 4.16
CA LEU A 40 -5.22 -14.35 4.67
C LEU A 40 -6.35 -14.29 3.64
N ALA A 41 -6.04 -14.01 2.36
CA ALA A 41 -7.05 -13.91 1.31
C ALA A 41 -7.82 -15.23 1.06
N LYS A 42 -7.25 -16.37 1.45
CA LYS A 42 -7.90 -17.68 1.36
C LYS A 42 -8.75 -18.02 2.59
N LEU A 43 -8.68 -17.24 3.67
CA LEU A 43 -9.48 -17.47 4.86
C LEU A 43 -10.95 -17.15 4.59
N LYS A 44 -11.80 -18.14 4.87
CA LYS A 44 -13.26 -18.01 4.79
C LYS A 44 -13.93 -17.97 6.16
N SER A 45 -13.22 -18.43 7.19
CA SER A 45 -13.71 -18.44 8.56
C SER A 45 -12.58 -18.12 9.55
N LEU A 46 -12.96 -17.46 10.64
CA LEU A 46 -12.11 -17.16 11.78
C LEU A 46 -12.85 -17.59 13.05
N ALA A 47 -12.31 -18.56 13.81
CA ALA A 47 -12.96 -19.11 15.00
C ALA A 47 -14.42 -19.57 14.77
N ASN A 48 -14.66 -20.28 13.66
CA ASN A 48 -15.98 -20.74 13.19
C ASN A 48 -16.96 -19.62 12.78
N ILE A 49 -16.53 -18.36 12.74
CA ILE A 49 -17.32 -17.25 12.22
C ILE A 49 -16.93 -17.03 10.76
N PRO A 50 -17.88 -17.01 9.81
CA PRO A 50 -17.58 -16.71 8.42
C PRO A 50 -17.07 -15.26 8.30
N VAL A 51 -15.99 -15.08 7.56
CA VAL A 51 -15.36 -13.76 7.33
C VAL A 51 -15.11 -13.55 5.84
N SER A 52 -15.16 -12.30 5.41
CA SER A 52 -14.74 -11.88 4.07
C SER A 52 -13.43 -11.10 4.18
N VAL A 53 -12.46 -11.48 3.36
CA VAL A 53 -11.16 -10.80 3.28
C VAL A 53 -11.05 -10.11 1.94
N ASN A 54 -10.95 -8.78 1.95
CA ASN A 54 -10.79 -7.97 0.76
C ASN A 54 -9.51 -7.13 0.84
N PRO A 55 -8.77 -6.96 -0.27
CA PRO A 55 -7.67 -6.01 -0.32
C PRO A 55 -8.21 -4.59 -0.16
N HIS A 56 -7.50 -3.76 0.61
CA HIS A 56 -7.90 -2.37 0.82
C HIS A 56 -7.62 -1.53 -0.43
N GLY A 57 -8.61 -0.82 -0.98
CA GLY A 57 -8.48 -0.15 -2.29
C GLY A 57 -7.41 0.95 -2.38
N SER A 58 -7.12 1.65 -1.27
CA SER A 58 -6.26 2.86 -1.29
C SER A 58 -4.96 2.79 -0.49
N LEU A 59 -4.77 1.77 0.36
CA LEU A 59 -3.61 1.69 1.28
C LEU A 59 -2.48 0.79 0.75
N ASN A 60 -2.60 0.35 -0.50
CA ASN A 60 -1.58 -0.47 -1.17
C ASN A 60 -0.55 0.37 -1.94
N SER A 61 -0.77 1.68 -2.07
CA SER A 61 0.15 2.61 -2.71
C SER A 61 0.25 3.90 -1.90
N SER A 62 1.37 4.60 -2.07
CA SER A 62 1.55 5.95 -1.52
C SER A 62 1.89 6.88 -2.67
N LYS A 63 1.43 8.13 -2.59
CA LYS A 63 1.77 9.19 -3.54
C LYS A 63 2.57 10.25 -2.78
N GLY A 64 3.65 10.74 -3.39
CA GLY A 64 4.52 11.75 -2.82
C GLY A 64 5.08 12.67 -3.89
N PHE A 65 5.72 13.75 -3.45
CA PHE A 65 6.38 14.73 -4.32
C PHE A 65 7.87 14.80 -3.97
N ILE A 66 8.70 14.95 -5.00
CA ILE A 66 10.15 15.05 -4.89
C ILE A 66 10.58 16.20 -5.81
N SER A 67 11.38 17.12 -5.29
CA SER A 67 11.90 18.27 -6.03
C SER A 67 13.41 18.15 -6.18
N ILE A 68 13.89 17.79 -7.37
CA ILE A 68 15.32 17.61 -7.68
C ILE A 68 15.64 18.35 -8.98
N GLY A 69 16.37 19.45 -8.91
CA GLY A 69 16.71 20.26 -10.09
C GLY A 69 17.55 19.52 -11.15
N LYS A 70 18.34 18.52 -10.74
CA LYS A 70 19.14 17.71 -11.69
C LYS A 70 18.31 16.83 -12.62
N LEU A 71 17.06 16.51 -12.24
CA LEU A 71 16.18 15.64 -13.05
C LEU A 71 15.30 16.43 -14.02
N LEU A 72 15.41 17.76 -14.05
CA LEU A 72 14.54 18.62 -14.86
C LEU A 72 14.63 18.32 -16.36
N ASN A 73 15.80 17.89 -16.85
CA ASN A 73 16.02 17.61 -18.26
C ASN A 73 15.99 16.11 -18.60
N GLU A 74 15.89 15.25 -17.59
CA GLU A 74 15.88 13.80 -17.78
C GLU A 74 14.49 13.30 -18.20
N PRO A 75 14.40 12.30 -19.09
CA PRO A 75 13.14 11.71 -19.50
C PRO A 75 12.48 10.93 -18.35
N ILE A 76 11.14 10.94 -18.30
CA ILE A 76 10.36 10.32 -17.20
C ILE A 76 10.60 8.81 -17.15
N GLU A 77 10.82 8.18 -18.31
CA GLU A 77 11.07 6.75 -18.47
C GLU A 77 12.35 6.34 -17.75
N GLN A 78 13.45 7.05 -18.00
CA GLN A 78 14.75 6.78 -17.36
C GLN A 78 14.68 7.01 -15.85
N ILE A 79 14.01 8.08 -15.41
CA ILE A 79 13.80 8.32 -13.98
C ILE A 79 12.97 7.17 -13.38
N THR A 80 11.92 6.71 -14.07
CA THR A 80 11.08 5.62 -13.55
C THR A 80 11.87 4.32 -13.42
N GLU A 81 12.73 4.00 -14.39
CA GLU A 81 13.63 2.84 -14.34
C GLU A 81 14.58 2.90 -13.14
N ASP A 82 15.25 4.04 -12.94
CA ASP A 82 16.18 4.23 -11.80
C ASP A 82 15.49 4.10 -10.45
N PHE A 83 14.25 4.62 -10.34
CA PHE A 83 13.47 4.58 -9.11
C PHE A 83 12.67 3.28 -8.92
N THR A 84 12.66 2.37 -9.91
CA THR A 84 11.98 1.06 -9.80
C THR A 84 12.53 0.24 -8.63
N ARG A 85 13.85 0.32 -8.38
CA ARG A 85 14.50 -0.36 -7.23
C ARG A 85 13.99 0.14 -5.88
N GLN A 86 13.48 1.37 -5.81
CA GLN A 86 12.89 1.96 -4.60
C GLN A 86 11.38 1.69 -4.48
N GLY A 87 10.79 0.95 -5.44
CA GLY A 87 9.37 0.62 -5.45
C GLY A 87 8.48 1.71 -6.02
N VAL A 88 9.03 2.67 -6.76
CA VAL A 88 8.23 3.64 -7.52
C VAL A 88 7.62 2.92 -8.72
N THR A 89 6.29 3.02 -8.84
CA THR A 89 5.51 2.34 -9.90
C THR A 89 4.98 3.29 -10.96
N HIS A 90 4.89 4.58 -10.63
CA HIS A 90 4.40 5.60 -11.54
C HIS A 90 5.00 6.95 -11.16
N LEU A 91 5.48 7.66 -12.17
CA LEU A 91 6.02 9.00 -12.03
C LEU A 91 5.27 9.94 -12.97
N ARG A 92 4.97 11.14 -12.47
CA ARG A 92 4.39 12.22 -13.26
C ARG A 92 5.16 13.50 -12.96
N ARG A 93 5.63 14.17 -14.01
CA ARG A 93 6.21 15.50 -13.88
C ARG A 93 5.13 16.53 -13.54
N ILE A 94 5.43 17.39 -12.58
CA ILE A 94 4.57 18.53 -12.27
C ILE A 94 4.86 19.61 -13.30
N THR A 95 3.79 20.17 -13.85
CA THR A 95 3.86 21.34 -14.71
C THR A 95 3.11 22.48 -14.05
N VAL A 96 3.67 23.68 -14.14
CA VAL A 96 3.12 24.89 -13.54
C VAL A 96 2.78 25.87 -14.66
N TRP A 97 1.59 26.45 -14.60
CA TRP A 97 1.20 27.53 -15.51
C TRP A 97 1.70 28.86 -14.95
N ARG A 98 2.56 29.57 -15.69
CA ARG A 98 3.09 30.89 -15.30
C ARG A 98 3.21 31.78 -16.53
N ASP A 99 2.75 33.02 -16.41
CA ASP A 99 2.85 34.06 -17.46
C ASP A 99 2.33 33.61 -18.85
N GLY A 100 1.27 32.81 -18.87
CA GLY A 100 0.66 32.30 -20.11
C GLY A 100 1.39 31.10 -20.73
N GLN A 101 2.38 30.52 -20.07
CA GLN A 101 3.14 29.36 -20.54
C GLN A 101 3.11 28.21 -19.53
N LEU A 102 3.06 26.97 -20.04
CA LEU A 102 3.24 25.76 -19.24
C LEU A 102 4.74 25.51 -19.04
N LEU A 103 5.19 25.54 -17.78
CA LEU A 103 6.58 25.29 -17.40
C LEU A 103 6.72 23.92 -16.74
N ASN A 104 7.76 23.19 -17.15
CA ASN A 104 8.19 21.99 -16.44
C ASN A 104 8.95 22.39 -15.17
N THR A 105 8.62 21.77 -14.04
CA THR A 105 9.29 21.98 -12.74
C THR A 105 9.82 20.69 -12.16
#